data_AF-A0A8T1SGX0-F1
#
_entry.id   AF-A0A8T1SGX0-F1
#
_cell.length_a   1.000
_cell.length_b   1.000
_cell.length_c   1.000
_cell.angle_alpha   90.00
_cell.angle_beta   90.00
_cell.angle_gamma   90.00
#
_symmetry.space_group_name_H-M   'P 1'
#
loop_
_entity.id
_entity.type
_entity.pdbx_description
1 polymer ?
#
loop_
_entity_poly.entity_id
_entity_poly.type
_entity_poly.pdbx_seq_one_letter_code
_entity_poly.pdbx_strand_id
1 'polypeptide(L)'
;MHIEADVSTGNHVALSLFVDSCVTTLSPYRDSSPRYAVIVFNGCLLNGRSDDTTSVFISPRPRQDTLKFMVDAFRFSGNTSNFIYITCHLKVTSAEQAPDPLNKACSFTKVSNVWSTVEGTRNICSCCEAGNCGQPGQSRRVNTLDSWPGRCFQREMSSGNGELSNALCLLNGVAMSSS
;
A
#
# COMPACT_ATOMS: atom_id res chain seq x y z
N MET A 1 5.53 -11.97 4.04
CA MET A 1 5.04 -11.58 5.38
C MET A 1 3.53 -11.50 5.33
N HIS A 2 2.82 -12.20 6.20
CA HIS A 2 1.36 -12.13 6.30
C HIS A 2 1.00 -11.16 7.43
N ILE A 3 0.20 -10.14 7.12
CA ILE A 3 -0.18 -9.08 8.05
C ILE A 3 -1.71 -9.10 8.18
N GLU A 4 -2.18 -9.08 9.42
CA GLU A 4 -3.58 -8.97 9.79
C GLU A 4 -3.78 -7.66 10.55
N ALA A 5 -4.72 -6.85 10.07
CA ALA A 5 -5.25 -5.71 10.80
C ALA A 5 -6.65 -6.06 11.28
N ASP A 6 -6.95 -5.75 12.53
CA ASP A 6 -8.22 -6.05 13.18
C ASP A 6 -8.59 -4.91 14.13
N VAL A 7 -9.88 -4.66 14.32
CA VAL A 7 -10.38 -3.68 15.29
C VAL A 7 -11.35 -4.36 16.25
N SER A 8 -11.16 -4.15 17.55
CA SER A 8 -12.09 -4.66 18.56
C SER A 8 -13.42 -3.89 18.46
N THR A 9 -14.48 -4.62 18.12
CA THR A 9 -15.80 -4.04 17.81
C THR A 9 -16.66 -3.74 19.03
N GLY A 10 -16.30 -4.22 20.23
CA GLY A 10 -16.94 -3.86 21.50
C GLY A 10 -18.47 -3.80 21.42
N ASN A 11 -19.06 -2.70 21.89
CA ASN A 11 -20.49 -2.38 21.75
C ASN A 11 -20.77 -1.39 20.60
N HIS A 12 -19.85 -1.24 19.65
CA HIS A 12 -20.06 -0.35 18.51
C HIS A 12 -20.99 -0.99 17.48
N VAL A 13 -21.55 -0.16 16.59
CA VAL A 13 -22.18 -0.66 15.37
C VAL A 13 -21.20 -1.49 14.56
N ALA A 14 -21.68 -2.40 13.70
CA ALA A 14 -20.80 -3.19 12.84
C ALA A 14 -19.87 -2.26 12.03
N LEU A 15 -18.56 -2.54 12.07
CA LEU A 15 -17.53 -1.71 11.43
C LEU A 15 -16.87 -2.45 10.27
N SER A 16 -16.53 -1.73 9.21
CA SER A 16 -15.63 -2.18 8.16
C SER A 16 -14.25 -1.57 8.33
N LEU A 17 -13.21 -2.40 8.41
CA LEU A 17 -11.83 -1.96 8.57
C LEU A 17 -11.13 -1.76 7.21
N PHE A 18 -10.39 -0.67 7.09
CA PHE A 18 -9.53 -0.40 5.94
C PHE A 18 -8.12 0.00 6.39
N VAL A 19 -7.14 -0.35 5.57
CA VAL A 19 -5.75 0.07 5.72
C VAL A 19 -5.52 1.22 4.75
N ASP A 20 -5.40 2.43 5.27
CA ASP A 20 -5.33 3.66 4.48
C ASP A 20 -3.95 3.83 3.82
N SER A 21 -2.89 3.67 4.62
CA SER A 21 -1.51 3.68 4.17
C SER A 21 -0.63 2.82 5.07
N CYS A 22 0.47 2.31 4.53
CA CYS A 22 1.53 1.64 5.28
C CYS A 22 2.90 2.08 4.75
N VAL A 23 3.78 2.47 5.67
CA VAL A 23 5.15 2.89 5.36
C VAL A 23 6.11 2.01 6.16
N THR A 24 7.19 1.59 5.51
CA THR A 24 8.29 0.89 6.17
C THR A 24 9.48 1.80 6.41
N THR A 25 10.16 1.60 7.53
CA THR A 25 11.28 2.43 8.01
C THR A 25 12.29 1.59 8.79
N LEU A 26 13.46 2.16 9.11
CA LEU A 26 14.45 1.56 10.01
C LEU A 26 14.30 1.99 11.48
N SER A 27 13.28 2.77 11.78
CA SER A 27 12.94 3.21 13.13
C SER A 27 11.42 3.17 13.31
N PRO A 28 10.89 3.16 14.54
CA PRO A 28 9.45 3.17 14.77
C PRO A 28 8.77 4.48 14.31
N TYR A 29 9.54 5.52 13.97
CA TYR A 29 8.99 6.78 13.47
C TYR A 29 8.68 6.70 11.97
N ARG A 30 7.39 6.83 11.63
CA ARG A 30 6.86 6.76 10.24
C ARG A 30 7.58 7.70 9.25
N ASP A 31 8.01 8.87 9.73
CA ASP A 31 8.63 9.90 8.89
C ASP A 31 10.16 9.86 8.93
N SER A 32 10.75 8.79 9.48
CA SER A 32 12.19 8.59 9.43
C SER A 32 12.68 8.23 8.02
N SER A 33 14.00 8.26 7.82
CA SER A 33 14.67 7.86 6.58
C SER A 33 15.60 6.69 6.88
N PRO A 34 15.75 5.72 5.97
CA PRO A 34 15.03 5.54 4.71
C PRO A 34 13.56 5.14 4.95
N ARG A 35 12.71 5.38 3.96
CA ARG A 35 11.29 4.98 4.00
C ARG A 35 10.85 4.36 2.68
N TYR A 36 9.95 3.41 2.73
CA TYR A 36 9.36 2.78 1.55
C TYR A 36 7.86 2.59 1.72
N ALA A 37 7.07 3.04 0.74
CA ALA A 37 5.62 3.00 0.76
C ALA A 37 5.11 1.64 0.32
N VAL A 38 4.28 0.99 1.13
CA VAL A 38 3.69 -0.31 0.80
C VAL A 38 2.25 -0.14 0.34
N ILE A 39 1.46 0.60 1.12
CA ILE A 39 0.07 0.95 0.82
C ILE A 39 -0.03 2.48 0.80
N VAL A 40 -0.63 3.02 -0.25
CA VAL A 40 -0.80 4.46 -0.49
C VAL A 40 -2.19 4.76 -1.04
N PHE A 41 -2.53 6.04 -1.24
CA PHE A 41 -3.74 6.49 -1.92
C PHE A 41 -5.03 5.86 -1.40
N ASN A 42 -5.21 5.83 -0.08
CA ASN A 42 -6.41 5.31 0.59
C ASN A 42 -6.66 3.83 0.28
N GLY A 43 -5.64 2.97 0.43
CA GLY A 43 -5.78 1.51 0.29
C GLY A 43 -5.32 0.87 -1.02
N CYS A 44 -4.48 1.53 -1.81
CA CYS A 44 -3.82 0.94 -2.98
C CYS A 44 -2.51 0.26 -2.56
N LEU A 45 -2.43 -1.07 -2.67
CA LEU A 45 -1.21 -1.85 -2.36
C LEU A 45 -0.18 -1.74 -3.50
N LEU A 46 0.53 -0.62 -3.53
CA LEU A 46 1.49 -0.29 -4.58
C LEU A 46 2.65 -1.29 -4.67
N ASN A 47 3.07 -1.90 -3.55
CA ASN A 47 4.15 -2.89 -3.59
C ASN A 47 3.84 -4.06 -4.54
N GLY A 48 2.57 -4.46 -4.67
CA GLY A 48 2.15 -5.53 -5.59
C GLY A 48 2.25 -5.19 -7.08
N ARG A 49 2.47 -3.91 -7.43
CA ARG A 49 2.60 -3.44 -8.82
C ARG A 49 3.93 -3.84 -9.46
N SER A 50 4.97 -4.02 -8.65
CA SER A 50 6.32 -4.39 -9.10
C SER A 50 6.37 -5.84 -9.57
N ASP A 51 7.05 -6.11 -10.69
CA ASP A 51 7.04 -7.43 -11.36
C ASP A 51 7.58 -8.59 -10.49
N ASP A 52 8.41 -8.29 -9.49
CA ASP A 52 9.05 -9.29 -8.63
C ASP A 52 8.30 -9.58 -7.31
N THR A 53 7.11 -8.99 -7.13
CA THR A 53 6.35 -9.08 -5.87
C THR A 53 5.09 -9.94 -5.97
N THR A 54 4.72 -10.62 -4.88
CA THR A 54 3.45 -11.35 -4.76
C THR A 54 2.50 -10.69 -3.76
N SER A 55 2.78 -9.42 -3.45
CA SER A 55 2.04 -8.66 -2.44
C SER A 55 0.60 -8.38 -2.88
N VAL A 56 -0.35 -8.79 -2.05
CA VAL A 56 -1.78 -8.78 -2.37
C VAL A 56 -2.61 -8.62 -1.09
N PHE A 57 -3.74 -7.94 -1.15
CA PHE A 57 -4.80 -8.08 -0.15
C PHE A 57 -5.46 -9.45 -0.31
N ILE A 58 -5.70 -10.14 0.80
CA ILE A 58 -6.39 -11.42 0.81
C ILE A 58 -7.89 -11.16 0.66
N SER A 59 -8.50 -11.77 -0.37
CA SER A 59 -9.94 -11.73 -0.64
C SER A 59 -10.49 -13.15 -0.74
N PRO A 60 -11.70 -13.43 -0.21
CA PRO A 60 -12.58 -12.52 0.52
C PRO A 60 -12.08 -12.22 1.95
N ARG A 61 -12.64 -11.18 2.58
CA ARG A 61 -12.34 -10.87 3.98
C ARG A 61 -12.86 -11.97 4.91
N PRO A 62 -12.16 -12.27 6.02
CA PRO A 62 -12.69 -13.15 7.06
C PRO A 62 -13.89 -12.54 7.80
N ARG A 63 -13.81 -11.24 8.11
CA ARG A 63 -14.83 -10.44 8.78
C ARG A 63 -14.76 -8.98 8.28
N GLN A 64 -15.82 -8.20 8.45
CA GLN A 64 -15.84 -6.79 8.04
C GLN A 64 -14.79 -5.95 8.80
N ASP A 65 -14.58 -6.25 10.08
CA ASP A 65 -13.63 -5.59 10.98
C ASP A 65 -12.19 -6.13 10.87
N THR A 66 -11.93 -7.08 9.96
CA THR A 66 -10.61 -7.69 9.74
C THR A 66 -10.15 -7.51 8.29
N LEU A 67 -8.89 -7.11 8.09
CA LEU A 67 -8.26 -7.06 6.76
C LEU A 67 -6.90 -7.75 6.78
N LYS A 68 -6.69 -8.64 5.79
CA LYS A 68 -5.45 -9.41 5.63
C LYS A 68 -4.75 -9.01 4.35
N PHE A 69 -3.43 -8.89 4.41
CA PHE A 69 -2.61 -8.66 3.23
C PHE A 69 -1.22 -9.31 3.37
N MET A 70 -0.62 -9.58 2.23
CA MET A 70 0.73 -10.09 2.12
C MET A 70 1.65 -9.00 1.58
N VAL A 71 2.83 -8.91 2.19
CA VAL A 71 3.94 -8.09 1.73
C VAL A 71 5.17 -8.98 1.63
N ASP A 72 5.82 -9.00 0.48
CA ASP A 72 7.07 -9.75 0.32
C ASP A 72 8.13 -9.18 1.27
N ALA A 73 8.98 -10.03 1.85
CA ALA A 73 10.04 -9.58 2.75
C ALA A 73 11.12 -8.78 2.01
N PHE A 74 11.78 -7.84 2.70
CA PHE A 74 12.89 -7.08 2.14
C PHE A 74 13.77 -6.38 3.15
N ARG A 75 14.89 -5.90 2.63
CA ARG A 75 15.77 -4.96 3.30
C ARG A 75 15.93 -3.66 2.50
N PHE A 76 16.27 -2.60 3.19
CA PHE A 76 16.81 -1.39 2.56
C PHE A 76 18.24 -1.66 2.12
N SER A 77 18.57 -1.31 0.87
CA SER A 77 19.94 -1.44 0.35
C SER A 77 20.91 -0.56 1.14
N GLY A 78 22.15 -1.04 1.29
CA GLY A 78 23.20 -0.34 2.05
C GLY A 78 23.01 -0.37 3.58
N ASN A 79 21.99 -1.05 4.09
CA ASN A 79 21.79 -1.23 5.52
C ASN A 79 22.23 -2.62 5.99
N THR A 80 22.92 -2.67 7.12
CA THR A 80 23.36 -3.91 7.78
C THR A 80 22.34 -4.47 8.75
N SER A 81 21.32 -3.68 9.11
CA SER A 81 20.26 -4.12 10.03
C SER A 81 19.28 -5.05 9.34
N ASN A 82 19.01 -6.21 9.95
CA ASN A 82 18.09 -7.23 9.45
C ASN A 82 16.65 -7.04 9.95
N PHE A 83 16.25 -5.79 10.21
CA PHE A 83 14.90 -5.46 10.68
C PHE A 83 14.34 -4.27 9.93
N ILE A 84 13.01 -4.21 9.89
CA ILE A 84 12.22 -3.09 9.40
C ILE A 84 11.05 -2.87 10.35
N TYR A 85 10.59 -1.64 10.46
CA TYR A 85 9.32 -1.28 11.09
C TYR A 85 8.30 -1.06 10.00
N ILE A 86 7.06 -1.49 10.22
CA ILE A 86 5.92 -1.21 9.33
C ILE A 86 4.89 -0.44 10.14
N THR A 87 4.64 0.81 9.74
CA THR A 87 3.66 1.67 10.40
C THR A 87 2.48 1.89 9.45
N CYS A 88 1.29 1.49 9.89
CA CYS A 88 0.06 1.59 9.11
C CYS A 88 -0.93 2.57 9.74
N HIS A 89 -1.63 3.31 8.89
CA HIS A 89 -2.79 4.11 9.28
C HIS A 89 -4.06 3.30 8.98
N LEU A 90 -4.78 2.94 10.03
CA LEU A 90 -6.04 2.19 9.93
C LEU A 90 -7.22 3.16 10.01
N LYS A 91 -8.32 2.83 9.34
CA LYS A 91 -9.58 3.57 9.40
C LYS A 91 -10.76 2.62 9.41
N VAL A 92 -11.90 3.10 9.89
CA VAL A 92 -13.14 2.33 9.95
C VAL A 92 -14.30 3.13 9.38
N THR A 93 -15.25 2.43 8.75
CA THR A 93 -16.57 2.95 8.39
C THR A 93 -17.66 2.10 9.02
N SER A 94 -18.92 2.52 8.90
CA SER A 94 -20.05 1.61 9.14
C SER A 94 -19.97 0.43 8.16
N ALA A 95 -20.29 -0.77 8.61
CA ALA A 95 -20.32 -1.96 7.76
C ALA A 95 -21.41 -1.92 6.69
N GLU A 96 -22.43 -1.10 6.88
CA GLU A 96 -23.50 -0.87 5.90
C GLU A 96 -23.08 0.12 4.79
N GLN A 97 -21.96 0.84 4.97
CA GLN A 97 -21.45 1.75 3.97
C GLN A 97 -20.74 0.99 2.85
N ALA A 98 -21.19 1.18 1.61
CA ALA A 98 -20.52 0.60 0.45
C ALA A 98 -19.08 1.16 0.31
N PRO A 99 -18.10 0.33 -0.08
CA PRO A 99 -16.74 0.77 -0.38
C PRO A 99 -16.71 1.87 -1.45
N ASP A 100 -15.82 2.83 -1.28
CA ASP A 100 -15.70 4.02 -2.13
C ASP A 100 -14.22 4.32 -2.47
N PRO A 101 -13.90 5.27 -3.36
CA PRO A 101 -12.51 5.61 -3.69
C PRO A 101 -11.65 6.06 -2.49
N LEU A 102 -12.25 6.47 -1.39
CA LEU A 102 -11.60 6.80 -0.13
C LEU A 102 -11.58 5.65 0.86
N ASN A 103 -12.39 4.60 0.72
CA ASN A 103 -12.52 3.48 1.65
C ASN A 103 -12.54 2.17 0.87
N LYS A 104 -11.35 1.66 0.55
CA LYS A 104 -11.13 0.49 -0.32
C LYS A 104 -9.88 -0.29 0.06
N ALA A 105 -9.75 -1.49 -0.47
CA ALA A 105 -8.55 -2.31 -0.42
C ALA A 105 -8.29 -2.86 -1.82
N CYS A 106 -7.27 -2.31 -2.50
CA CYS A 106 -6.99 -2.57 -3.91
C CYS A 106 -5.67 -3.29 -4.10
N SER A 107 -5.68 -4.37 -4.87
CA SER A 107 -4.49 -5.13 -5.26
C SER A 107 -4.31 -5.09 -6.76
N PHE A 108 -3.07 -4.95 -7.21
CA PHE A 108 -2.76 -5.03 -8.63
C PHE A 108 -2.64 -6.48 -9.07
N THR A 109 -3.42 -6.88 -10.07
CA THR A 109 -3.35 -8.22 -10.67
C THR A 109 -2.50 -8.17 -11.93
N LYS A 110 -1.31 -8.77 -11.88
CA LYS A 110 -0.35 -8.77 -13.00
C LYS A 110 -0.87 -9.49 -14.24
N VAL A 111 -1.52 -10.64 -14.05
CA VAL A 111 -2.06 -11.47 -15.14
C VAL A 111 -3.03 -10.68 -16.02
N SER A 112 -3.84 -9.81 -15.42
CA SER A 112 -4.81 -8.96 -16.13
C SER A 112 -4.36 -7.52 -16.29
N ASN A 113 -3.19 -7.14 -15.77
CA ASN A 113 -2.68 -5.77 -15.72
C ASN A 113 -3.71 -4.74 -15.21
N VAL A 114 -4.49 -5.10 -14.18
CA VAL A 114 -5.64 -4.32 -13.69
C VAL A 114 -5.69 -4.34 -12.16
N TRP A 115 -6.11 -3.22 -11.57
CA TRP A 115 -6.43 -3.14 -10.15
C TRP A 115 -7.74 -3.88 -9.83
N SER A 116 -7.67 -4.76 -8.84
CA SER A 116 -8.81 -5.48 -8.27
C SER A 116 -9.13 -4.94 -6.88
N THR A 117 -10.39 -4.96 -6.50
CA THR A 117 -10.84 -4.62 -5.16
C THR A 117 -11.12 -5.90 -4.35
N VAL A 118 -10.89 -5.86 -3.04
CA VAL A 118 -11.34 -6.92 -2.12
C VAL A 118 -12.87 -7.01 -2.13
N GLU A 119 -13.55 -5.86 -2.18
CA GLU A 119 -15.02 -5.73 -2.13
C GLU A 119 -15.50 -4.43 -2.78
N GLY A 120 -16.78 -4.36 -3.14
CA GLY A 120 -17.35 -3.22 -3.85
C GLY A 120 -17.13 -3.27 -5.37
N THR A 121 -17.39 -2.16 -6.04
CA THR A 121 -17.32 -2.09 -7.51
C THR A 121 -15.88 -1.90 -8.00
N ARG A 122 -15.53 -2.51 -9.14
CA ARG A 122 -14.16 -2.49 -9.67
C ARG A 122 -13.62 -1.07 -9.94
N ASN A 123 -14.49 -0.12 -10.26
CA ASN A 123 -14.10 1.25 -10.61
C ASN A 123 -13.52 2.06 -9.43
N ILE A 124 -13.75 1.67 -8.17
CA ILE A 124 -13.21 2.41 -7.00
C ILE A 124 -11.67 2.36 -6.95
N CYS A 125 -11.05 1.36 -7.57
CA CYS A 125 -9.59 1.22 -7.64
C CYS A 125 -8.96 1.91 -8.86
N SER A 126 -9.75 2.51 -9.76
CA SER A 126 -9.21 3.17 -10.96
C SER A 126 -8.24 4.31 -10.61
N CYS A 127 -8.47 5.00 -9.50
CA CYS A 127 -7.61 6.08 -9.01
C CYS A 127 -6.23 5.61 -8.50
N CYS A 128 -6.05 4.30 -8.26
CA CYS A 128 -4.75 3.73 -7.88
C CYS A 128 -3.74 3.82 -9.01
N GLU A 129 -4.17 3.62 -10.26
CA GLU A 129 -3.32 3.78 -11.44
C GLU A 129 -2.97 5.25 -11.67
N ALA A 130 -3.93 6.15 -11.45
CA ALA A 130 -3.72 7.60 -11.55
C ALA A 130 -2.82 8.17 -10.43
N GLY A 131 -2.54 7.38 -9.39
CA GLY A 131 -1.76 7.84 -8.23
C GLY A 131 -2.43 8.95 -7.42
N ASN A 132 -3.76 9.09 -7.51
CA ASN A 132 -4.51 10.11 -6.78
C ASN A 132 -5.95 9.68 -6.53
N CYS A 133 -6.23 9.26 -5.30
CA CYS A 133 -7.57 8.89 -4.83
C CYS A 133 -8.17 9.93 -3.88
N GLY A 134 -7.88 11.23 -4.08
CA GLY A 134 -8.27 12.32 -3.18
C GLY A 134 -9.78 12.49 -2.92
N GLN A 135 -10.11 13.25 -1.87
CA GLN A 135 -11.49 13.63 -1.56
C GLN A 135 -12.07 14.57 -2.63
N PRO A 136 -13.32 14.38 -3.09
CA PRO A 136 -13.96 15.33 -3.99
C PRO A 136 -14.21 16.64 -3.23
N GLY A 137 -13.54 17.74 -3.63
CA GLY A 137 -13.88 19.10 -3.15
C GLY A 137 -12.77 19.90 -2.47
N GLN A 138 -11.56 19.36 -2.25
CA GLN A 138 -10.41 20.19 -1.88
C GLN A 138 -9.39 20.24 -3.02
N SER A 139 -9.51 21.29 -3.83
CA SER A 139 -8.34 21.92 -4.46
C SER A 139 -7.49 22.55 -3.37
N ARG A 140 -6.86 21.71 -2.55
CA ARG A 140 -5.69 22.12 -1.80
C ARG A 140 -4.51 21.66 -2.64
N ARG A 141 -3.83 22.63 -3.24
CA ARG A 141 -2.41 22.52 -3.55
C ARG A 141 -1.66 22.22 -2.24
N VAL A 142 -1.73 20.98 -1.79
CA VAL A 142 -0.72 20.43 -0.91
C VAL A 142 0.02 19.50 -1.83
N ASN A 143 1.21 19.92 -2.23
CA ASN A 143 2.18 19.05 -2.84
C ASN A 143 2.64 18.05 -1.76
N THR A 144 1.78 17.12 -1.37
CA THR A 144 2.15 16.04 -0.44
C THR A 144 3.01 14.99 -1.15
N LEU A 145 3.21 15.13 -2.46
CA LEU A 145 4.23 14.41 -3.21
C LEU A 145 5.62 15.07 -3.10
N ASP A 146 5.72 16.38 -2.83
CA ASP A 146 7.01 17.09 -2.66
C ASP A 146 7.64 16.83 -1.28
N SER A 147 6.88 16.25 -0.34
CA SER A 147 7.42 15.86 0.97
C SER A 147 8.05 14.46 0.97
N TRP A 148 8.08 13.77 -0.17
CA TRP A 148 8.89 12.56 -0.34
C TRP A 148 10.22 13.02 -0.92
N PRO A 149 11.31 13.10 -0.13
CA PRO A 149 12.59 13.44 -0.69
C PRO A 149 12.90 12.39 -1.76
N GLY A 150 13.09 12.83 -2.99
CA GLY A 150 13.50 12.03 -4.14
C GLY A 150 14.88 11.40 -3.95
N ARG A 151 14.98 10.50 -2.99
CA ARG A 151 16.06 9.53 -2.82
C ARG A 151 15.39 8.19 -2.87
N CYS A 152 15.37 7.58 -4.05
CA CYS A 152 14.94 6.21 -4.21
C CYS A 152 15.91 5.34 -3.41
N PHE A 153 15.46 4.88 -2.24
CA PHE A 153 16.21 3.89 -1.49
C PHE A 153 15.87 2.55 -2.09
N GLN A 154 16.87 1.98 -2.77
CA GLN A 154 16.77 0.69 -3.42
C GLN A 154 16.37 -0.34 -2.37
N ARG A 155 15.26 -1.03 -2.62
CA ARG A 155 14.88 -2.21 -1.86
C ARG A 155 15.65 -3.37 -2.44
N GLU A 156 16.31 -4.15 -1.59
CA GLU A 156 16.93 -5.39 -2.03
C GLU A 156 16.06 -6.55 -1.58
N MET A 157 15.71 -7.42 -2.53
CA MET A 157 14.98 -8.65 -2.28
C MET A 157 15.95 -9.82 -2.14
N SER A 158 15.58 -10.81 -1.36
CA SER A 158 16.34 -12.05 -1.24
C SER A 158 15.87 -13.01 -2.33
N SER A 159 16.54 -13.04 -3.49
CA SER A 159 16.39 -14.11 -4.47
C SER A 159 17.76 -14.62 -4.92
N GLY A 160 17.95 -15.93 -4.89
CA GLY A 160 19.10 -16.58 -5.51
C GLY A 160 19.04 -16.38 -7.02
N ASN A 161 20.21 -16.13 -7.62
CA ASN A 161 20.47 -15.60 -8.95
C ASN A 161 20.34 -14.08 -9.04
N GLY A 162 21.52 -13.45 -9.17
CA GLY A 162 21.68 -12.01 -9.24
C GLY A 162 21.11 -11.44 -10.53
N GLU A 163 20.00 -10.72 -10.39
CA GLU A 163 19.61 -9.63 -11.27
C GLU A 163 19.21 -8.44 -10.39
N LEU A 164 19.81 -7.28 -10.70
CA LEU A 164 19.76 -6.08 -9.88
C LEU A 164 18.43 -5.32 -10.09
N SER A 165 17.58 -5.37 -9.07
CA SER A 165 16.73 -4.26 -8.55
C SER A 165 15.92 -3.42 -9.55
N ASN A 166 14.62 -3.69 -9.66
CA ASN A 166 13.65 -2.73 -10.19
C ASN A 166 13.35 -1.62 -9.16
N ALA A 167 13.79 -0.40 -9.43
CA ALA A 167 13.46 0.78 -8.64
C ALA A 167 12.04 1.25 -8.97
N LEU A 168 11.06 1.06 -8.08
CA LEU A 168 9.80 1.81 -8.16
C LEU A 168 9.98 3.18 -7.51
N CYS A 169 10.42 4.14 -8.33
CA CYS A 169 10.24 5.56 -8.05
C CYS A 169 8.88 5.97 -8.63
N LEU A 170 7.99 6.52 -7.80
CA LEU A 170 6.92 7.39 -8.32
C LEU A 170 7.55 8.75 -8.62
N LEU A 171 8.20 8.89 -9.77
CA LEU A 171 8.43 10.19 -10.38
C LEU A 171 7.31 10.41 -11.40
N ASN A 172 6.43 11.38 -11.13
CA ASN A 172 5.44 11.89 -12.08
C ASN A 172 4.56 10.84 -12.80
N GLY A 173 4.10 9.80 -12.08
CA GLY A 173 3.13 8.85 -12.64
C GLY A 173 3.65 7.99 -13.79
N VAL A 174 4.96 7.80 -13.92
CA VAL A 174 5.55 6.88 -14.89
C VAL A 174 6.44 5.87 -14.17
N ALA A 175 6.08 4.59 -14.26
CA ALA A 175 6.99 3.50 -13.93
C ALA A 175 8.10 3.49 -15.01
N MET A 176 9.31 3.90 -14.63
CA MET A 176 10.49 3.71 -15.49
C MET A 176 11.15 2.38 -15.12
N SER A 177 11.10 1.41 -16.03
CA SER A 177 12.08 0.32 -16.05
C SER A 177 13.39 0.85 -16.63
N SER A 178 14.52 0.61 -15.98
CA SER A 178 15.84 0.83 -16.59
C SER A 178 16.12 -0.31 -17.56
N SER A 179 16.36 0.02 -18.83
CA SER A 179 16.92 -0.89 -19.84
C SER A 179 18.38 -1.23 -19.54
#